data_AF-A0A925XY92-F1
#
_entry.id   AF-A0A925XY92-F1
#
_cell.length_a   1.000
_cell.length_b   1.000
_cell.length_c   1.000
_cell.angle_alpha   90.00
_cell.angle_beta   90.00
_cell.angle_gamma   90.00
#
_symmetry.space_group_name_H-M   'P 1'
#
loop_
_entity.id
_entity.type
_entity.pdbx_description
1 polymer ?
#
loop_
_entity_poly.entity_id
_entity_poly.type
_entity_poly.pdbx_seq_one_letter_code
_entity_poly.pdbx_strand_id
1 'polypeptide(L)'
;MQLEDYFDFQGPDDIRIKGTRVGIETVLDDYLHQDKTAEYIQQTYPSLTLEQVYATILYYHRNQEQVQEYMADYIFYCHQSEKSFQSGPVTERLRNIYQELKTFPPEERLTVMHKIIEQHRAQLLSQEESQLEAPSDVT
;
A
#
# COMPACT_ATOMS: atom_id res chain seq x y z
N MET A 1 -3.81 19.77 28.71
CA MET A 1 -3.52 18.64 27.82
C MET A 1 -2.95 19.22 26.54
N GLN A 2 -1.75 18.83 26.14
CA GLN A 2 -1.21 19.19 24.82
C GLN A 2 -1.65 18.10 23.84
N LEU A 3 -2.10 18.48 22.64
CA LEU A 3 -2.58 17.50 21.66
C LEU A 3 -1.43 16.71 21.07
N GLU A 4 -0.27 17.34 21.00
CA GLU A 4 0.98 16.81 20.51
C GLU A 4 1.44 15.59 21.32
N ASP A 5 0.98 15.45 22.57
CA ASP A 5 1.28 14.28 23.42
C ASP A 5 0.68 12.97 22.88
N TYR A 6 -0.33 13.04 22.00
CA TYR A 6 -0.99 11.89 21.36
C TYR A 6 -0.28 11.41 20.09
N PHE A 7 0.75 12.12 19.62
CA PHE A 7 1.38 11.84 18.33
C PHE A 7 2.89 11.63 18.47
N ASP A 8 3.44 10.81 17.57
CA ASP A 8 4.86 10.65 17.34
C ASP A 8 5.19 11.27 15.97
N PHE A 9 5.91 12.39 15.97
CA PHE A 9 6.37 13.08 14.77
C PHE A 9 7.69 12.46 14.31
N GLN A 10 7.64 11.52 13.36
CA GLN A 10 8.82 10.83 12.85
C GLN A 10 9.51 11.63 11.73
N GLY A 11 8.79 12.55 11.11
CA GLY A 11 9.28 13.50 10.13
C GLY A 11 8.22 14.55 9.81
N PRO A 12 8.51 15.49 8.88
CA PRO A 12 7.52 16.46 8.42
C PRO A 12 6.32 15.80 7.74
N ASP A 13 6.55 14.66 7.08
CA ASP A 13 5.54 13.93 6.30
C ASP A 13 5.12 12.61 6.96
N ASP A 14 5.49 12.38 8.22
CA ASP A 14 5.12 11.17 8.98
C ASP A 14 4.73 11.51 10.42
N ILE A 15 3.41 11.55 10.65
CA ILE A 15 2.80 11.77 11.96
C ILE A 15 2.00 10.52 12.35
N ARG A 16 2.48 9.80 13.38
CA ARG A 16 1.84 8.58 13.90
C ARG A 16 1.04 8.86 15.16
N ILE A 17 -0.05 8.13 15.33
CA ILE A 17 -0.78 8.09 16.61
C ILE A 17 0.06 7.28 17.59
N LYS A 18 0.40 7.88 18.72
CA LYS A 18 1.38 7.38 19.67
C LYS A 18 1.03 5.99 20.20
N GLY A 19 2.05 5.13 20.26
CA GLY A 19 1.88 3.73 20.67
C GLY A 19 1.22 2.85 19.60
N THR A 20 1.02 3.36 18.38
CA THR A 20 0.45 2.62 17.25
C THR A 20 1.27 2.84 15.99
N ARG A 21 1.00 2.06 14.94
CA ARG A 21 1.56 2.28 13.59
C ARG A 21 0.59 3.02 12.67
N VAL A 22 -0.54 3.48 13.20
CA VAL A 22 -1.56 4.17 12.42
C VAL A 22 -1.15 5.62 12.31
N GLY A 23 -1.07 6.13 11.07
CA GLY A 23 -0.85 7.56 10.84
C GLY A 23 -2.15 8.34 10.95
N ILE A 24 -2.02 9.66 11.17
CA ILE A 24 -3.19 10.54 11.30
C ILE A 24 -4.02 10.56 10.01
N GLU A 25 -3.41 10.31 8.86
CA GLU A 25 -4.04 10.25 7.54
C GLU A 25 -5.18 9.22 7.48
N THR A 26 -5.04 8.10 8.19
CA THR A 26 -6.07 7.04 8.20
C THR A 26 -7.34 7.52 8.89
N VAL A 27 -7.19 8.19 10.05
CA VAL A 27 -8.33 8.73 10.80
C VAL A 27 -8.96 9.91 10.07
N LEU A 28 -8.14 10.79 9.49
CA LEU A 28 -8.62 11.98 8.81
C LEU A 28 -9.29 11.67 7.48
N ASP A 29 -8.83 10.66 6.74
CA ASP A 29 -9.50 10.24 5.50
C ASP A 29 -10.92 9.71 5.79
N ASP A 30 -11.04 8.81 6.77
CA ASP A 30 -12.34 8.26 7.16
C ASP A 30 -13.29 9.37 7.69
N TYR A 31 -12.77 10.33 8.45
CA TYR A 31 -13.56 11.43 9.01
C TYR A 31 -13.98 12.45 7.93
N LEU A 32 -13.05 12.90 7.09
CA LEU A 32 -13.25 14.03 6.16
C LEU A 32 -13.84 13.61 4.81
N HIS A 33 -13.49 12.44 4.30
CA HIS A 33 -13.88 12.00 2.95
C HIS A 33 -14.96 10.91 2.95
N GLN A 34 -15.08 10.16 4.04
CA GLN A 34 -16.04 9.05 4.15
C GLN A 34 -17.15 9.29 5.16
N ASP A 35 -17.23 10.50 5.74
CA ASP A 35 -18.23 10.94 6.72
C ASP A 35 -18.39 9.97 7.91
N LYS A 36 -17.30 9.31 8.33
CA LYS A 36 -17.33 8.37 9.45
C LYS A 36 -17.29 9.11 10.78
N THR A 37 -18.06 8.62 11.75
CA THR A 37 -17.99 9.13 13.13
C THR A 37 -16.74 8.59 13.83
N ALA A 38 -16.27 9.29 14.86
CA ALA A 38 -15.10 8.87 15.64
C ALA A 38 -15.28 7.47 16.26
N GLU A 39 -16.49 7.13 16.69
CA GLU A 39 -16.82 5.81 17.25
C GLU A 39 -16.72 4.71 16.18
N TYR A 40 -17.18 4.99 14.96
CA TYR A 40 -17.04 4.05 13.85
C TYR A 40 -15.56 3.84 13.48
N ILE A 41 -14.78 4.92 13.43
CA ILE A 41 -13.33 4.86 13.17
C ILE A 41 -12.64 4.02 14.26
N GLN A 42 -12.95 4.25 15.53
CA GLN A 42 -12.39 3.47 16.63
C GLN A 42 -12.76 1.97 16.54
N GLN A 43 -14.00 1.65 16.17
CA GLN A 43 -14.42 0.26 15.94
C GLN A 43 -13.68 -0.39 14.77
N THR A 44 -13.34 0.39 13.75
CA THR A 44 -12.61 -0.06 12.56
C THR A 44 -11.13 -0.29 12.86
N TYR A 45 -10.54 0.52 13.75
CA TYR A 45 -9.15 0.39 14.19
C TYR A 45 -9.06 0.16 15.72
N PRO A 46 -9.26 -1.09 16.21
CA PRO A 46 -9.30 -1.39 17.64
C PRO A 46 -8.00 -1.10 18.40
N SER A 47 -6.88 -0.91 17.70
CA SER A 47 -5.62 -0.46 18.31
C SER A 47 -5.64 1.00 18.76
N LEU A 48 -6.59 1.80 18.26
CA LEU A 48 -6.80 3.17 18.66
C LEU A 48 -7.77 3.25 19.83
N THR A 49 -7.50 4.15 20.77
CA THR A 49 -8.51 4.56 21.74
C THR A 49 -9.43 5.62 21.12
N LEU A 50 -10.68 5.70 21.61
CA LEU A 50 -11.61 6.73 21.15
C LEU A 50 -11.06 8.15 21.42
N GLU A 51 -10.35 8.30 22.53
CA GLU A 51 -9.64 9.53 22.90
C GLU A 51 -8.59 9.94 21.85
N GLN A 52 -7.79 8.99 21.36
CA GLN A 52 -6.80 9.25 20.29
C GLN A 52 -7.48 9.68 18.98
N VAL A 53 -8.61 9.06 18.63
CA VAL A 53 -9.38 9.44 17.43
C VAL A 53 -9.88 10.88 17.56
N TYR A 54 -10.50 11.22 18.68
CA TYR A 54 -10.94 12.60 18.92
C TYR A 54 -9.77 13.59 18.99
N ALA A 55 -8.65 13.24 19.61
CA ALA A 55 -7.46 14.07 19.64
C ALA A 55 -6.94 14.37 18.22
N THR A 56 -6.99 13.38 17.32
CA THR A 56 -6.61 13.53 15.91
C THR A 56 -7.53 14.50 15.18
N ILE A 57 -8.86 14.35 15.33
CA ILE A 57 -9.84 15.25 14.72
C ILE A 57 -9.69 16.68 15.27
N LEU A 58 -9.49 16.82 16.57
CA LEU A 58 -9.28 18.12 17.21
C LEU A 58 -7.95 18.77 16.79
N TYR A 59 -6.89 17.98 16.64
CA TYR A 59 -5.60 18.44 16.13
C TYR A 59 -5.71 18.98 14.70
N TYR A 60 -6.46 18.28 13.84
CA TYR A 60 -6.79 18.77 12.49
C TYR A 60 -7.50 20.12 12.53
N HIS A 61 -8.58 20.26 13.31
CA HIS A 61 -9.30 21.54 13.39
C HIS A 61 -8.45 22.69 13.92
N ARG A 62 -7.49 22.41 14.82
CA ARG A 62 -6.59 23.43 15.36
C ARG A 62 -5.47 23.83 14.39
N ASN A 63 -5.02 22.90 13.54
CA ASN A 63 -3.86 23.07 12.65
C ASN A 63 -4.26 22.88 11.18
N GLN A 64 -5.45 23.35 10.82
CA GLN A 64 -6.13 22.94 9.59
C GLN A 64 -5.29 23.19 8.33
N GLU A 65 -4.65 24.35 8.20
CA GLU A 65 -3.81 24.68 7.04
C GLU A 65 -2.63 23.71 6.89
N GLN A 66 -1.85 23.52 7.97
CA GLN A 66 -0.71 22.62 7.98
C GLN A 66 -1.10 21.17 7.69
N VAL A 67 -2.19 20.69 8.29
CA VAL A 67 -2.61 19.30 8.13
C VAL A 67 -3.25 19.07 6.75
N GLN A 68 -3.88 20.08 6.16
CA GLN A 68 -4.37 19.99 4.77
C GLN A 68 -3.21 19.85 3.78
N GLU A 69 -2.11 20.60 3.98
CA GLU A 69 -0.90 20.46 3.17
C GLU A 69 -0.30 19.05 3.31
N TYR A 70 -0.14 18.58 4.55
CA TYR A 70 0.30 17.20 4.84
C TYR A 70 -0.58 16.14 4.13
N MET A 71 -1.90 16.28 4.21
CA MET A 71 -2.82 15.33 3.56
C MET A 71 -2.74 15.37 2.04
N ALA A 72 -2.54 16.56 1.45
CA ALA A 72 -2.38 16.70 0.01
C ALA A 72 -1.10 15.99 -0.48
N ASP A 73 0.01 16.16 0.24
CA ASP A 73 1.27 15.49 -0.07
C ASP A 73 1.16 13.97 0.09
N TYR A 74 0.48 13.49 1.13
CA TYR A 74 0.18 12.07 1.33
C TYR A 74 -0.64 11.49 0.16
N ILE A 75 -1.73 12.15 -0.25
CA ILE A 75 -2.57 11.71 -1.37
C ILE A 75 -1.77 11.69 -2.67
N PHE A 76 -0.94 12.71 -2.90
CA PHE A 76 -0.08 12.79 -4.07
C PHE A 76 0.94 11.64 -4.12
N TYR A 77 1.59 11.35 -2.99
CA TYR A 77 2.49 10.21 -2.83
C TYR A 77 1.77 8.89 -3.12
N CYS A 78 0.60 8.66 -2.53
CA CYS A 78 -0.22 7.47 -2.76
C CYS A 78 -0.53 7.30 -4.25
N HIS A 79 -1.01 8.34 -4.92
CA HIS A 79 -1.30 8.29 -6.36
C HIS A 79 -0.05 8.04 -7.23
N GLN A 80 1.10 8.62 -6.89
CA GLN A 80 2.35 8.33 -7.61
C GLN A 80 2.79 6.87 -7.41
N SER A 81 2.68 6.37 -6.18
CA SER A 81 3.04 5.00 -5.86
C SER A 81 2.17 4.01 -6.64
N GLU A 82 0.86 4.22 -6.70
CA GLU A 82 -0.08 3.39 -7.46
C GLU A 82 0.31 3.28 -8.94
N LYS A 83 0.64 4.40 -9.58
CA LYS A 83 1.07 4.41 -11.00
C LYS A 83 2.36 3.63 -11.21
N SER A 84 3.28 3.72 -10.26
CA SER A 84 4.56 3.01 -10.31
C SER A 84 4.36 1.49 -10.15
N PHE A 85 3.48 1.07 -9.24
CA PHE A 85 3.12 -0.34 -9.07
C PHE A 85 2.31 -0.90 -10.26
N GLN A 86 1.44 -0.10 -10.88
CA GLN A 86 0.64 -0.52 -12.04
C GLN A 86 1.44 -0.86 -13.29
N SER A 87 2.69 -0.38 -13.38
CA SER A 87 3.58 -0.51 -14.55
C SER A 87 4.85 -1.33 -14.25
N GLY A 88 4.83 -2.15 -13.21
CA GLY A 88 5.94 -3.03 -12.85
C GLY A 88 5.98 -4.31 -13.69
N PRO A 89 7.16 -4.93 -13.87
CA PRO A 89 7.30 -6.16 -14.65
C PRO A 89 6.49 -7.33 -14.07
N VAL A 90 6.28 -7.35 -12.75
CA VAL A 90 5.43 -8.34 -12.07
C VAL A 90 3.95 -8.08 -12.34
N THR A 91 3.50 -6.83 -12.31
CA THR A 91 2.08 -6.50 -12.54
C THR A 91 1.69 -6.67 -14.00
N GLU A 92 2.57 -6.35 -14.94
CA GLU A 92 2.40 -6.70 -16.36
C GLU A 92 2.30 -8.21 -16.58
N ARG A 93 3.20 -8.98 -15.94
CA ARG A 93 3.15 -10.45 -16.02
C ARG A 93 1.83 -11.01 -15.50
N LEU A 94 1.40 -10.58 -14.32
CA LEU A 94 0.13 -11.02 -13.73
C LEU A 94 -1.07 -10.62 -14.60
N ARG A 95 -1.03 -9.42 -15.19
CA ARG A 95 -2.06 -8.95 -16.13
C ARG A 95 -2.14 -9.84 -17.38
N ASN A 96 -1.00 -10.22 -17.95
CA ASN A 96 -0.95 -11.11 -19.13
C ASN A 96 -1.48 -12.51 -18.78
N ILE A 97 -1.06 -13.09 -17.65
CA ILE A 97 -1.58 -14.38 -17.17
C ILE A 97 -3.10 -14.31 -16.99
N TYR A 98 -3.60 -13.24 -16.36
CA TYR A 98 -5.04 -13.05 -16.17
C TYR A 98 -5.79 -12.94 -17.50
N GLN A 99 -5.25 -12.21 -18.48
CA GLN A 99 -5.85 -12.09 -19.81
C GLN A 99 -5.89 -13.43 -20.54
N GLU A 100 -4.80 -14.20 -20.49
CA GLU A 100 -4.73 -15.55 -21.06
C GLU A 100 -5.74 -16.49 -20.39
N LEU A 101 -5.83 -16.52 -19.06
CA LEU A 101 -6.82 -17.35 -18.37
C LEU A 101 -8.27 -16.98 -18.73
N LYS A 102 -8.53 -15.71 -19.03
CA LYS A 102 -9.87 -15.26 -19.43
C LYS A 102 -10.28 -15.78 -20.81
N THR A 103 -9.35 -16.14 -21.69
CA THR A 103 -9.68 -16.73 -23.00
C THR A 103 -10.19 -18.17 -22.88
N PHE A 104 -9.97 -18.83 -21.75
CA PHE A 104 -10.41 -20.20 -21.49
C PHE A 104 -11.72 -20.25 -20.69
N PRO A 105 -12.56 -21.29 -20.92
CA PRO A 105 -13.71 -21.57 -20.08
C PRO A 105 -13.31 -21.72 -18.59
N PRO A 106 -14.14 -21.26 -17.63
CA PRO A 106 -13.79 -21.27 -16.20
C PRO A 106 -13.30 -22.63 -15.68
N GLU A 107 -13.89 -23.71 -16.15
CA GLU A 107 -13.60 -25.10 -15.80
C GLU A 107 -12.18 -25.55 -16.19
N GLU A 108 -11.56 -24.91 -17.19
CA GLU A 108 -10.23 -25.29 -17.70
C GLU A 108 -9.10 -24.42 -17.16
N ARG A 109 -9.42 -23.30 -16.49
CA ARG A 109 -8.44 -22.28 -16.08
C ARG A 109 -7.37 -22.80 -15.12
N LEU A 110 -7.74 -23.67 -14.19
CA LEU A 110 -6.80 -24.26 -13.22
C LEU A 110 -5.72 -25.09 -13.91
N THR A 111 -6.12 -25.91 -14.89
CA THR A 111 -5.20 -26.74 -15.68
C THR A 111 -4.27 -25.87 -16.53
N VAL A 112 -4.82 -24.84 -17.17
CA VAL A 112 -4.04 -23.87 -17.95
C VAL A 112 -3.05 -23.11 -17.06
N MET A 113 -3.47 -22.69 -15.86
CA MET A 113 -2.60 -21.97 -14.92
C MET A 113 -1.41 -22.82 -14.48
N HIS A 114 -1.61 -24.11 -14.18
CA HIS A 114 -0.50 -25.02 -13.85
C HIS A 114 0.51 -25.14 -14.99
N LYS A 115 0.03 -25.26 -16.23
CA LYS A 115 0.90 -25.34 -17.41
C LYS A 115 1.73 -24.07 -17.60
N ILE A 116 1.12 -22.89 -17.43
CA ILE A 116 1.81 -21.60 -17.52
C ILE A 116 2.89 -21.48 -16.43
N ILE A 117 2.59 -21.90 -15.20
CA ILE A 117 3.56 -21.88 -14.09
C ILE A 117 4.74 -22.82 -14.37
N GLU A 118 4.49 -24.03 -14.86
CA GLU A 118 5.53 -25.00 -15.20
C GLU A 118 6.44 -24.50 -16.33
N GLN A 119 5.86 -23.89 -17.36
CA GLN A 119 6.62 -23.29 -18.46
C GLN A 119 7.52 -22.15 -17.97
N HIS A 120 7.03 -21.30 -17.07
CA HIS A 120 7.83 -20.20 -16.53
C HIS A 120 8.96 -20.72 -15.64
N ARG A 121 8.69 -21.72 -14.80
CA ARG A 121 9.73 -22.38 -14.00
C ARG A 121 10.83 -22.97 -14.88
N ALA A 122 10.46 -23.62 -16.00
CA ALA A 122 11.44 -24.16 -16.96
C ALA A 122 12.26 -23.06 -17.65
N GLN A 123 11.64 -21.93 -18.01
CA GLN A 123 12.34 -20.78 -18.59
C GLN A 123 13.35 -20.16 -17.63
N LEU A 124 12.99 -20.00 -16.34
CA LEU A 124 13.91 -19.49 -15.32
C LEU A 124 15.12 -20.40 -15.14
N LEU A 125 14.91 -21.71 -15.06
CA LEU A 125 16.00 -22.70 -14.97
C LEU A 125 16.94 -22.62 -16.19
N SER A 126 16.38 -22.49 -17.40
CA SER A 126 17.19 -22.32 -18.62
C SER A 126 17.96 -20.99 -18.69
N GLN A 127 17.42 -19.91 -18.10
CA GLN A 127 18.10 -18.62 -18.02
C GLN A 127 19.23 -18.63 -16.99
N GLU A 128 19.03 -19.29 -15.84
CA GLU A 128 20.07 -19.47 -14.82
C GLU A 128 21.24 -20.32 -15.35
N GLU A 129 20.93 -21.44 -16.04
CA GLU A 129 21.94 -22.29 -16.68
C GLU A 129 22.76 -21.52 -17.73
N SER A 130 22.11 -20.69 -18.56
CA SER A 130 22.80 -19.86 -19.56
C SER A 130 23.67 -18.74 -18.95
N GLN A 131 23.34 -18.23 -17.76
CA GLN A 131 24.12 -17.21 -17.06
C GLN A 131 25.35 -17.79 -16.34
N LEU A 132 25.30 -19.05 -15.90
CA LEU A 132 26.44 -19.77 -15.32
C LEU A 132 27.51 -20.18 -16.35
N GLU A 133 27.15 -20.27 -17.64
CA GLU A 133 28.08 -20.60 -18.73
C GLU A 133 28.79 -19.36 -19.33
N ALA A 134 28.46 -18.14 -18.89
CA ALA A 134 29.20 -16.95 -19.30
C ALA A 134 30.61 -16.97 -18.69
N PRO A 135 31.70 -16.95 -19.49
CA PRO A 135 33.04 -17.00 -18.94
C PRO A 135 33.28 -15.79 -18.05
N SER A 136 33.68 -16.04 -16.80
CA SER A 136 34.27 -15.04 -15.93
C SER A 136 35.57 -14.56 -16.58
N ASP A 137 35.48 -13.54 -17.43
CA ASP A 137 36.64 -12.87 -17.99
C ASP A 137 37.25 -12.01 -16.89
N VAL A 138 37.99 -12.68 -16.01
CA VAL A 138 38.99 -12.07 -15.15
C VAL A 138 40.24 -11.92 -16.00
N THR A 139 40.50 -10.72 -16.51
CA THR A 139 41.85 -10.16 -16.65
C THR A 139 41.80 -8.65 -16.54
#